data_AF-A0A7S2IWY3-F1
#
_entry.id   AF-A0A7S2IWY3-F1
#
_cell.length_a   1.000
_cell.length_b   1.000
_cell.length_c   1.000
_cell.angle_alpha   90.00
_cell.angle_beta   90.00
_cell.angle_gamma   90.00
#
_symmetry.space_group_name_H-M   'P 1'
#
loop_
_entity.id
_entity.type
_entity.pdbx_description
1 polymer ?
#
loop_
_entity_poly.entity_id
_entity_poly.type
_entity_poly.pdbx_seq_one_letter_code
_entity_poly.pdbx_strand_id
1 'polypeptide(L)'
;QKLHNWDTRQGVMLQLHLGLGAGPVSGIDLGNFLRREFVVAGEPLKQLSDAEQQAESGQLVVSPQAWEYVSRNCQGEQLPQSGNFGPGFHVITKCHRTPQLSSHWRMVLEDQIKAATTIPAEALKSFYMYAPGPLRPHLMTGKLGAASQFREVTMMFCRIGGVHYSGSDFVE
;
A
#
# COMPACT_ATOMS: atom_id res chain seq x y z
N GLN A 1 7.03 -18.53 -0.30
CA GLN A 1 7.30 -17.89 -1.60
C GLN A 1 8.49 -16.95 -1.40
N LYS A 2 9.52 -16.97 -2.25
CA LYS A 2 10.66 -16.05 -2.12
C LYS A 2 10.29 -14.72 -2.80
N LEU A 3 10.48 -13.60 -2.10
CA LEU A 3 10.15 -12.24 -2.58
C LEU A 3 11.23 -11.64 -3.51
N HIS A 4 12.18 -12.44 -3.97
CA HIS A 4 13.30 -11.99 -4.78
C HIS A 4 13.68 -13.03 -5.82
N ASN A 5 14.36 -12.57 -6.87
CA ASN A 5 14.92 -13.37 -7.96
C ASN A 5 13.89 -14.18 -8.74
N TRP A 6 12.71 -13.60 -8.98
CA TRP A 6 11.75 -14.22 -9.88
C TRP A 6 12.12 -13.90 -11.33
N ASP A 7 12.50 -14.93 -12.08
CA ASP A 7 12.86 -14.80 -13.49
C ASP A 7 11.62 -14.62 -14.36
N THR A 8 11.50 -13.46 -14.99
CA THR A 8 10.41 -13.13 -15.93
C THR A 8 10.56 -13.83 -17.28
N ARG A 9 11.69 -14.52 -17.52
CA ARG A 9 12.10 -15.11 -18.81
C ARG A 9 12.25 -14.07 -19.94
N GLN A 10 12.31 -12.80 -19.58
CA GLN A 10 12.47 -11.67 -20.50
C GLN A 10 13.78 -10.90 -20.25
N GLY A 11 14.72 -11.52 -19.53
CA GLY A 11 16.00 -10.89 -19.15
C GLY A 11 15.89 -9.86 -18.01
N VAL A 12 14.73 -9.78 -17.35
CA VAL A 12 14.51 -8.93 -16.17
C VAL A 12 14.16 -9.80 -14.96
N MET A 13 14.77 -9.50 -13.82
CA MET A 13 14.47 -10.19 -12.55
C MET A 13 13.50 -9.34 -11.75
N LEU A 14 12.40 -9.94 -11.29
CA LEU A 14 11.49 -9.29 -10.37
C LEU A 14 12.00 -9.49 -8.94
N GLN A 15 12.21 -8.37 -8.26
CA GLN A 15 12.63 -8.28 -6.87
C GLN A 15 11.68 -7.36 -6.11
N LEU A 16 11.30 -7.76 -4.90
CA LEU A 16 10.48 -6.96 -3.99
C LEU A 16 11.27 -6.70 -2.72
N HIS A 17 11.19 -5.49 -2.21
CA HIS A 17 11.58 -5.14 -0.85
C HIS A 17 10.36 -4.47 -0.21
N LEU A 18 10.16 -4.70 1.09
CA LEU A 18 8.94 -4.31 1.78
C LEU A 18 9.28 -3.57 3.08
N GLY A 19 8.55 -2.49 3.33
CA GLY A 19 8.52 -1.80 4.62
C GLY A 19 7.17 -1.99 5.32
N LEU A 20 7.19 -2.04 6.65
CA LEU A 20 5.98 -2.11 7.47
C LEU A 20 6.04 -1.07 8.60
N GLY A 21 5.07 -0.17 8.60
CA GLY A 21 4.75 0.71 9.73
C GLY A 21 3.46 0.27 10.42
N ALA A 22 3.26 0.68 11.67
CA ALA A 22 2.06 0.39 12.42
C ALA A 22 1.64 1.56 13.31
N GLY A 23 0.33 1.76 13.42
CA GLY A 23 -0.25 2.83 14.23
C GLY A 23 -1.56 3.34 13.62
N PRO A 24 -2.13 4.42 14.19
CA PRO A 24 -3.35 5.03 13.68
C PRO A 24 -3.12 5.66 12.29
N VAL A 25 -4.14 5.56 11.44
CA VAL A 25 -4.19 6.21 10.12
C VAL A 25 -5.52 6.92 9.96
N SER A 26 -5.51 8.01 9.21
CA SER A 26 -6.69 8.77 8.79
C SER A 26 -6.94 8.55 7.31
N GLY A 27 -8.18 8.24 6.94
CA GLY A 27 -8.63 8.21 5.56
C GLY A 27 -9.34 9.51 5.22
N ILE A 28 -8.96 10.14 4.12
CA ILE A 28 -9.46 11.46 3.70
C ILE A 28 -10.02 11.32 2.29
N ASP A 29 -11.28 11.72 2.13
CA ASP A 29 -11.95 11.79 0.83
C ASP A 29 -11.93 13.24 0.33
N LEU A 30 -11.12 13.51 -0.69
CA LEU A 30 -10.84 14.84 -1.20
C LEU A 30 -11.43 15.05 -2.59
N GLY A 31 -11.92 16.25 -2.86
CA GLY A 31 -12.38 16.66 -4.19
C GLY A 31 -13.83 17.10 -4.20
N ASN A 32 -14.49 16.93 -5.34
CA ASN A 32 -15.85 17.41 -5.58
C ASN A 32 -16.70 16.32 -6.25
N PHE A 33 -17.93 16.67 -6.62
CA PHE A 33 -18.88 15.73 -7.25
C PHE A 33 -18.43 15.20 -8.63
N LEU A 34 -17.39 15.78 -9.26
CA LEU A 34 -16.86 15.33 -10.55
C LEU A 34 -15.64 14.42 -10.41
N ARG A 35 -14.80 14.67 -9.39
CA ARG A 35 -13.56 13.93 -9.14
C ARG A 35 -13.27 13.88 -7.65
N ARG A 36 -13.04 12.67 -7.17
CA ARG A 36 -12.67 12.36 -5.78
C ARG A 36 -11.36 11.61 -5.77
N GLU A 37 -10.57 11.81 -4.72
CA GLU A 37 -9.34 11.06 -4.43
C GLU A 37 -9.37 10.63 -2.97
N PHE A 38 -9.02 9.38 -2.71
CA PHE A 38 -8.93 8.86 -1.35
C PHE A 38 -7.46 8.85 -0.93
N VAL A 39 -7.14 9.61 0.10
CA VAL A 39 -5.78 9.75 0.63
C VAL A 39 -5.73 9.14 2.02
N VAL A 40 -4.70 8.34 2.28
CA VAL A 40 -4.40 7.86 3.63
C VAL A 40 -3.27 8.72 4.19
N ALA A 41 -3.39 9.11 5.46
CA ALA A 41 -2.39 9.86 6.21
C ALA A 41 -2.15 9.20 7.57
N GLY A 42 -0.98 9.45 8.15
CA GLY A 42 -0.56 9.03 9.48
C GLY A 42 0.94 8.74 9.54
N GLU A 43 1.50 8.83 10.74
CA GLU A 43 2.89 8.45 11.03
C GLU A 43 3.27 7.05 10.52
N PRO A 44 2.39 6.02 10.49
CA PRO A 44 2.72 4.71 9.92
C PRO A 44 3.17 4.76 8.46
N LEU A 45 2.77 5.77 7.67
CA LEU A 45 3.23 5.92 6.29
C LEU A 45 4.69 6.35 6.21
N LYS A 46 5.12 7.23 7.12
CA LYS A 46 6.53 7.61 7.23
C LYS A 46 7.36 6.43 7.71
N GLN A 47 6.91 5.74 8.75
CA GLN A 47 7.54 4.51 9.24
C GLN A 47 7.69 3.46 8.14
N LEU A 48 6.65 3.24 7.32
CA LEU A 48 6.67 2.32 6.19
C LEU A 48 7.69 2.75 5.14
N SER A 49 7.73 4.04 4.78
CA SER A 49 8.72 4.58 3.83
C SER A 49 10.15 4.43 4.36
N ASP A 50 10.39 4.75 5.63
CA ASP A 50 11.71 4.63 6.24
C ASP A 50 12.16 3.16 6.34
N ALA A 51 11.24 2.24 6.65
CA ALA A 51 11.52 0.81 6.66
C ALA A 51 11.83 0.28 5.26
N GLU A 52 11.04 0.67 4.26
CA GLU A 52 11.19 0.22 2.87
C GLU A 52 12.51 0.67 2.24
N GLN A 53 12.96 1.90 2.53
CA GLN A 53 14.25 2.43 2.07
C GLN A 53 15.45 1.71 2.70
N GLN A 54 15.26 1.09 3.87
CA GLN A 54 16.28 0.29 4.54
C GLN A 54 16.25 -1.19 4.13
N ALA A 55 15.22 -1.63 3.41
CA ALA A 55 15.06 -3.02 3.01
C ALA A 55 15.86 -3.32 1.74
N GLU A 56 16.66 -4.37 1.78
CA GLU A 56 17.27 -4.93 0.57
C GLU A 56 16.28 -5.84 -0.18
N SER A 57 16.66 -6.22 -1.41
CA SER A 57 15.87 -7.15 -2.22
C SER A 57 15.54 -8.44 -1.48
N GLY A 58 14.24 -8.74 -1.39
CA GLY A 58 13.69 -9.91 -0.73
C GLY A 58 13.45 -9.74 0.78
N GLN A 59 13.82 -8.59 1.36
CA GLN A 59 13.65 -8.32 2.78
C GLN A 59 12.31 -7.66 3.09
N LEU A 60 11.83 -7.93 4.30
CA LEU A 60 10.77 -7.18 4.95
C LEU A 60 11.39 -6.51 6.18
N VAL A 61 11.47 -5.19 6.15
CA VAL A 61 11.90 -4.38 7.30
C VAL A 61 10.67 -3.82 7.97
N VAL A 62 10.65 -3.86 9.30
CA VAL A 62 9.56 -3.33 10.12
C VAL A 62 10.06 -2.20 11.00
N SER A 63 9.21 -1.18 11.17
CA SER A 63 9.46 -0.08 12.10
C SER A 63 9.49 -0.58 13.56
N PRO A 64 10.08 0.20 14.49
CA PRO A 64 10.02 -0.12 15.91
C PRO A 64 8.58 -0.34 16.42
N GLN A 65 7.65 0.50 15.96
CA GLN A 65 6.24 0.43 16.32
C GLN A 65 5.59 -0.85 15.78
N ALA A 66 5.87 -1.23 14.53
CA ALA A 66 5.38 -2.47 13.96
C ALA A 66 5.96 -3.71 14.66
N TRP A 67 7.24 -3.65 15.07
CA TRP A 67 7.92 -4.73 15.80
C TRP A 67 7.22 -5.08 17.12
N GLU A 68 6.69 -4.09 17.84
CA GLU A 68 5.92 -4.32 19.08
C GLU A 68 4.72 -5.27 18.86
N TYR A 69 4.08 -5.20 17.69
CA TYR A 69 2.94 -6.05 17.36
C TYR A 69 3.35 -7.44 16.86
N VAL A 70 4.46 -7.54 16.11
CA VAL A 70 4.81 -8.78 15.40
C VAL A 70 5.85 -9.64 16.12
N SER A 71 6.63 -9.07 17.04
CA SER A 71 7.75 -9.74 17.74
C SER A 71 7.36 -11.03 18.49
N ARG A 72 6.10 -11.14 18.94
CA ARG A 72 5.58 -12.37 19.58
C ARG A 72 5.52 -13.57 18.62
N ASN A 73 5.43 -13.32 17.32
CA ASN A 73 5.24 -14.36 16.31
C ASN A 73 6.32 -14.35 15.24
N CYS A 74 7.28 -13.41 15.29
CA CYS A 74 8.33 -13.25 14.29
C CYS A 74 9.70 -13.20 14.95
N GLN A 75 10.70 -13.74 14.28
CA GLN A 75 12.11 -13.46 14.54
C GLN A 75 12.58 -12.40 13.56
N GLY A 76 13.46 -11.55 14.04
CA GLY A 76 14.10 -10.54 13.23
C GLY A 76 15.42 -10.10 13.81
N GLU A 77 16.25 -9.54 12.96
CA GLU A 77 17.54 -8.97 13.31
C GLU A 77 17.42 -7.45 13.30
N GLN A 78 17.86 -6.82 14.39
CA GLN A 78 17.84 -5.37 14.47
C GLN A 78 18.84 -4.79 13.46
N LEU A 79 18.39 -3.84 12.66
CA LEU A 79 19.25 -3.12 11.74
C LEU A 79 20.16 -2.16 12.53
N PRO A 80 21.44 -2.03 12.13
CA PRO A 80 22.29 -0.97 12.66
C PRO A 80 21.69 0.37 12.27
N GLN A 81 21.83 1.37 13.15
CA GLN A 81 21.42 2.72 12.82
C GLN A 81 22.24 3.21 11.62
N SER A 82 21.56 3.53 10.53
CA SER A 82 22.20 3.99 9.29
C SER A 82 21.54 5.26 8.77
N GLY A 83 22.35 6.18 8.27
CA GLY A 83 21.86 7.43 7.67
C GLY A 83 20.97 8.27 8.58
N ASN A 84 19.86 8.75 8.02
CA ASN A 84 18.90 9.63 8.69
C ASN A 84 17.74 8.86 9.38
N PHE A 85 17.83 7.53 9.44
CA PHE A 85 16.74 6.71 9.99
C PHE A 85 16.86 6.60 11.52
N GLY A 86 15.70 6.56 12.19
CA GLY A 86 15.62 6.32 13.62
C GLY A 86 16.13 4.92 14.00
N PRO A 87 16.45 4.67 15.28
CA PRO A 87 16.88 3.35 15.74
C PRO A 87 15.70 2.36 15.80
N GLY A 88 16.02 1.06 15.88
CA GLY A 88 15.07 0.01 16.28
C GLY A 88 14.30 -0.68 15.16
N PHE A 89 14.66 -0.43 13.90
CA PHE A 89 14.13 -1.20 12.77
C PHE A 89 14.64 -2.65 12.83
N HIS A 90 13.82 -3.58 12.37
CA HIS A 90 14.16 -5.01 12.33
C HIS A 90 13.89 -5.61 10.95
N VAL A 91 14.80 -6.43 10.45
CA VAL A 91 14.55 -7.29 9.29
C VAL A 91 13.87 -8.55 9.79
N ILE A 92 12.68 -8.88 9.26
CA ILE A 92 12.01 -10.13 9.58
C ILE A 92 12.72 -11.29 8.88
N THR A 93 13.30 -12.19 9.66
CA THR A 93 13.99 -13.39 9.15
C THR A 93 13.08 -14.61 9.16
N LYS A 94 12.09 -14.65 10.06
CA LYS A 94 11.15 -15.77 10.17
C LYS A 94 9.84 -15.37 10.81
N CYS A 95 8.73 -15.95 10.34
CA CYS A 95 7.43 -15.90 11.00
C CYS A 95 7.06 -17.30 11.51
N HIS A 96 6.82 -17.44 12.81
CA HIS A 96 6.57 -18.73 13.49
C HIS A 96 5.15 -19.26 13.31
N ARG A 97 4.19 -18.40 12.98
CA ARG A 97 2.82 -18.79 12.66
C ARG A 97 2.45 -18.25 11.30
N THR A 98 1.86 -19.12 10.49
CA THR A 98 0.85 -18.64 9.54
C THR A 98 -0.26 -18.05 10.41
N PRO A 99 -0.61 -16.76 10.29
CA PRO A 99 -1.70 -16.20 11.06
C PRO A 99 -2.95 -17.06 10.76
N GLN A 100 -3.43 -17.77 11.78
CA GLN A 100 -4.72 -18.41 11.70
C GLN A 100 -5.71 -17.26 11.77
N LEU A 101 -6.14 -16.79 10.60
CA LEU A 101 -7.29 -15.89 10.49
C LEU A 101 -8.40 -16.51 11.34
N SER A 102 -9.01 -15.71 12.21
CA SER A 102 -10.17 -16.20 12.98
C SER A 102 -11.21 -16.75 12.00
N SER A 103 -12.02 -17.71 12.44
CA SER A 103 -13.05 -18.30 11.58
C SER A 103 -13.95 -17.23 10.96
N HIS A 104 -14.20 -16.14 11.70
CA HIS A 104 -14.89 -14.95 11.21
C HIS A 104 -14.16 -14.30 10.03
N TRP A 105 -12.89 -13.93 10.18
CA TRP A 105 -12.12 -13.27 9.10
C TRP A 105 -11.87 -14.18 7.90
N ARG A 106 -11.73 -15.50 8.11
CA ARG A 106 -11.70 -16.47 6.99
C ARG A 106 -12.99 -16.46 6.19
N MET A 107 -14.12 -16.56 6.87
CA MET A 107 -15.43 -16.55 6.23
C MET A 107 -15.65 -15.25 5.45
N VAL A 108 -15.32 -14.09 6.04
CA VAL A 108 -15.42 -12.78 5.37
C VAL A 108 -14.54 -12.72 4.13
N LEU A 109 -13.27 -13.14 4.21
CA LEU A 109 -12.36 -13.13 3.06
C LEU A 109 -12.78 -14.12 1.98
N GLU A 110 -13.21 -15.33 2.37
CA GLU A 110 -13.71 -16.31 1.41
C GLU A 110 -14.98 -15.82 0.71
N ASP A 111 -15.90 -15.21 1.45
CA ASP A 111 -17.11 -14.62 0.90
C ASP A 111 -16.75 -13.45 -0.04
N GLN A 112 -15.84 -12.55 0.34
CA GLN A 112 -15.42 -11.44 -0.53
C GLN A 112 -14.63 -11.89 -1.77
N ILE A 113 -13.78 -12.90 -1.65
CA ILE A 113 -12.99 -13.42 -2.77
C ILE A 113 -13.87 -14.21 -3.75
N LYS A 114 -14.86 -14.95 -3.24
CA LYS A 114 -15.79 -15.76 -4.06
C LYS A 114 -16.97 -14.95 -4.59
N ALA A 115 -17.41 -13.92 -3.86
CA ALA A 115 -18.46 -13.04 -4.33
C ALA A 115 -17.93 -12.20 -5.50
N ALA A 116 -18.52 -12.41 -6.68
CA ALA A 116 -18.61 -11.35 -7.65
C ALA A 116 -19.51 -10.28 -7.01
N THR A 117 -18.91 -9.37 -6.23
CA THR A 117 -19.66 -8.32 -5.53
C THR A 117 -20.44 -7.54 -6.57
N THR A 118 -21.77 -7.73 -6.57
CA THR A 118 -22.65 -6.93 -7.41
C THR A 118 -22.71 -5.57 -6.74
N ILE A 119 -21.90 -4.63 -7.25
CA ILE A 119 -21.90 -3.26 -6.78
C ILE A 119 -23.26 -2.65 -7.15
N PRO A 120 -24.08 -2.18 -6.18
CA PRO A 120 -25.34 -1.53 -6.48
C PRO A 120 -25.14 -0.39 -7.49
N ALA A 121 -26.10 -0.20 -8.40
CA ALA A 121 -26.00 0.83 -9.45
C ALA A 121 -25.79 2.24 -8.87
N GLU A 122 -26.35 2.49 -7.69
CA GLU A 122 -26.21 3.73 -6.93
C GLU A 122 -24.78 3.91 -6.41
N ALA A 123 -24.13 2.83 -5.95
CA ALA A 123 -22.76 2.87 -5.46
C ALA A 123 -21.74 2.98 -6.60
N LEU A 124 -22.03 2.42 -7.78
CA LEU A 124 -21.18 2.56 -8.97
C LEU A 124 -20.96 4.03 -9.36
N LYS A 125 -21.97 4.89 -9.21
CA LYS A 125 -21.84 6.34 -9.48
C LYS A 125 -20.79 6.98 -8.56
N SER A 126 -20.76 6.58 -7.29
CA SER A 126 -19.78 7.09 -6.31
C SER A 126 -18.36 6.61 -6.65
N PHE A 127 -18.18 5.35 -7.07
CA PHE A 127 -16.87 4.83 -7.53
C PHE A 127 -16.37 5.51 -8.80
N TYR A 128 -17.28 5.90 -9.70
CA TYR A 128 -16.91 6.55 -10.95
C TYR A 128 -16.21 7.91 -10.76
N MET A 129 -16.43 8.57 -9.62
CA MET A 129 -15.76 9.83 -9.27
C MET A 129 -14.27 9.64 -8.97
N TYR A 130 -13.86 8.45 -8.56
CA TYR A 130 -12.46 8.09 -8.31
C TYR A 130 -11.73 7.61 -9.56
N ALA A 131 -12.46 7.22 -10.61
CA ALA A 131 -11.87 6.82 -11.88
C ALA A 131 -11.30 8.04 -12.63
N PRO A 132 -10.02 8.00 -13.06
CA PRO A 132 -9.45 9.02 -13.93
C PRO A 132 -10.31 9.26 -15.16
N GLY A 133 -10.53 10.52 -15.53
CA GLY A 133 -11.42 10.93 -16.62
C GLY A 133 -11.23 10.14 -17.93
N PRO A 134 -9.99 9.93 -18.41
CA PRO A 134 -9.75 9.14 -19.62
C PRO A 134 -10.12 7.66 -19.52
N LEU A 135 -10.10 7.06 -18.33
CA LEU A 135 -10.41 5.63 -18.13
C LEU A 135 -11.91 5.35 -18.06
N ARG A 136 -12.71 6.36 -17.75
CA ARG A 136 -14.16 6.27 -17.53
C ARG A 136 -14.93 5.59 -18.69
N PRO A 137 -14.78 6.00 -19.97
CA PRO A 137 -15.44 5.32 -21.08
C PRO A 137 -14.97 3.87 -21.26
N HIS A 138 -13.70 3.59 -20.96
CA HIS A 138 -13.13 2.24 -21.07
C HIS A 138 -13.65 1.30 -19.97
N LEU A 139 -13.86 1.82 -18.75
CA LEU A 139 -14.49 1.09 -17.66
C LEU A 139 -15.95 0.74 -17.99
N MET A 140 -16.69 1.67 -18.60
CA MET A 140 -18.09 1.43 -18.99
C MET A 140 -18.22 0.45 -20.17
N THR A 141 -17.25 0.46 -21.09
CA THR A 141 -17.28 -0.39 -22.29
C THR A 141 -16.57 -1.73 -22.12
N GLY A 142 -15.88 -1.95 -20.99
CA GLY A 142 -15.04 -3.13 -20.76
C GLY A 142 -13.79 -3.21 -21.64
N LYS A 143 -13.49 -2.17 -22.43
CA LYS A 143 -12.39 -2.14 -23.40
C LYS A 143 -11.16 -1.43 -22.83
N LEU A 144 -10.55 -2.04 -21.81
CA LEU A 144 -9.37 -1.50 -21.12
C LEU A 144 -8.09 -1.53 -21.98
N GLY A 145 -8.03 -2.39 -23.01
CA GLY A 145 -6.84 -2.49 -23.88
C GLY A 145 -6.48 -1.19 -24.60
N ALA A 146 -7.45 -0.29 -24.82
CA ALA A 146 -7.21 1.03 -25.40
C ALA A 146 -6.54 2.03 -24.42
N ALA A 147 -6.49 1.72 -23.12
CA ALA A 147 -5.81 2.56 -22.13
C ALA A 147 -4.30 2.30 -22.04
N SER A 148 -3.82 1.14 -22.51
CA SER A 148 -2.41 0.77 -22.52
C SER A 148 -1.73 1.29 -23.78
N GLN A 149 -0.96 2.36 -23.65
CA GLN A 149 -0.28 3.01 -24.78
C GLN A 149 1.11 3.53 -24.40
N PHE A 150 2.05 3.44 -25.34
CA PHE A 150 3.29 4.22 -25.32
C PHE A 150 3.01 5.56 -25.99
N ARG A 151 3.21 6.67 -25.26
CA ARG A 151 2.94 8.02 -25.75
C ARG A 151 3.89 9.02 -25.14
N GLU A 152 4.14 10.10 -25.86
CA GLU A 152 4.85 11.25 -25.34
C GLU A 152 3.95 12.00 -24.34
N VAL A 153 4.52 12.33 -23.18
CA VAL A 153 3.82 13.04 -22.10
C VAL A 153 4.77 14.00 -21.40
N THR A 154 4.24 15.16 -21.02
CA THR A 154 4.91 16.04 -20.06
C THR A 154 4.42 15.71 -18.67
N MET A 155 5.34 15.38 -17.76
CA MET A 155 5.04 15.10 -16.36
C MET A 155 5.33 16.34 -15.51
N MET A 156 4.38 16.70 -14.64
CA MET A 156 4.54 17.72 -13.63
C MET A 156 4.24 17.12 -12.26
N PHE A 157 5.23 17.14 -11.36
CA PHE A 157 5.04 16.78 -9.96
C PHE A 157 4.80 18.04 -9.15
N CYS A 158 3.62 18.15 -8.54
CA CYS A 158 3.28 19.24 -7.63
C CYS A 158 3.31 18.74 -6.19
N ARG A 159 4.21 19.31 -5.38
CA ARG A 159 4.19 19.13 -3.93
C ARG A 159 3.47 20.32 -3.30
N ILE A 160 2.38 20.05 -2.59
CA ILE A 160 1.66 21.07 -1.82
C ILE A 160 2.40 21.21 -0.47
N GLY A 161 2.97 22.39 -0.22
CA GLY A 161 3.60 22.72 1.06
C GLY A 161 2.56 22.90 2.17
N GLY A 162 2.96 22.68 3.42
CA GLY A 162 2.10 22.86 4.60
C GLY A 162 1.15 21.70 4.91
N VAL A 163 1.11 20.66 4.05
CA VAL A 163 0.37 19.42 4.32
C VAL A 163 1.34 18.37 4.82
N HIS A 164 1.24 18.03 6.11
CA HIS A 164 2.06 17.00 6.74
C HIS A 164 1.23 15.71 6.85
N TYR A 165 1.54 14.73 6.01
CA TYR A 165 0.84 13.44 6.02
C TYR A 165 1.17 12.59 7.25
N SER A 166 2.18 12.94 8.05
CA SER A 166 2.60 12.18 9.23
C SER A 166 2.01 12.71 10.54
N GLY A 167 1.48 13.94 10.54
CA GLY A 167 0.85 14.55 11.72
C GLY A 167 -0.65 14.24 11.79
N SER A 168 -1.19 14.15 13.01
CA SER A 168 -2.62 14.09 13.29
C SER A 168 -3.31 15.45 13.23
N ASP A 169 -2.59 16.51 12.87
CA ASP A 169 -3.07 17.89 12.86
C ASP A 169 -3.93 18.18 11.62
N PHE A 170 -5.03 17.46 11.49
CA PHE A 170 -6.17 17.90 10.70
C PHE A 170 -7.07 18.68 11.65
N VAL A 171 -6.94 20.00 11.63
CA VAL A 171 -7.84 20.90 12.36
C VAL A 171 -9.25 20.68 11.79
N GLU A 172 -10.19 20.27 12.65
CA GLU A 172 -11.63 20.21 12.36
C GLU A 172 -12.19 21.55 11.88
#